data_AF-A0A9W6WCR5-F1
#
_entry.id   AF-A0A9W6WCR5-F1
#
_cell.length_a   1.000
_cell.length_b   1.000
_cell.length_c   1.000
_cell.angle_alpha   90.00
_cell.angle_beta   90.00
_cell.angle_gamma   90.00
#
_symmetry.space_group_name_H-M   'P 1'
#
loop_
_entity.id
_entity.type
_entity.pdbx_description
1 polymer ?
#
loop_
_entity_poly.entity_id
_entity_poly.type
_entity_poly.pdbx_seq_one_letter_code
_entity_poly.pdbx_strand_id
1 'polypeptide(L)'
;MPFIKDLEIIANELRLKDIEFAQKHLEGIEKITKRGGQSLEVKQKKEEAKLVERIIKLLEDGQRVANQNWTPKEVEVINTMFLLTAKPTIYLINLSERDFIRKKNKHLLKIKQWVDQYSPGDVVIPLSVSFEERLSHMENDEERAEAEKEVGAQSVLPKIITVMRKKLDLISFFTAGEKDEVREWTIREGTKAPQAAAW
;
A
#
# COMPACT_ATOMS: atom_id res chain seq x y z
N MET A 1 -5.99 -12.28 -20.47
CA MET A 1 -4.95 -11.34 -20.94
C MET A 1 -3.78 -11.47 -19.97
N PRO A 2 -2.53 -11.66 -20.42
CA PRO A 2 -1.43 -12.08 -19.55
C PRO A 2 -1.27 -11.20 -18.30
N PHE A 3 -1.22 -9.88 -18.45
CA PHE A 3 -1.08 -8.95 -17.32
C PHE A 3 -2.22 -8.99 -16.28
N ILE A 4 -3.47 -9.25 -16.70
CA ILE A 4 -4.59 -9.40 -15.75
C ILE A 4 -4.44 -10.72 -14.98
N LYS A 5 -4.00 -11.77 -15.67
CA LYS A 5 -3.72 -13.06 -15.03
C LYS A 5 -2.62 -12.91 -13.97
N ASP A 6 -1.57 -12.14 -14.25
CA ASP A 6 -0.50 -11.89 -13.28
C ASP A 6 -1.01 -11.15 -12.04
N LEU A 7 -1.88 -10.15 -12.22
CA LEU A 7 -2.55 -9.44 -11.11
C LEU A 7 -3.42 -10.38 -10.27
N GLU A 8 -4.20 -11.25 -10.93
CA GLU A 8 -5.04 -12.25 -10.27
C GLU A 8 -4.21 -13.29 -9.49
N ILE A 9 -3.09 -13.75 -10.05
CA ILE A 9 -2.20 -14.69 -9.37
C ILE A 9 -1.70 -14.10 -8.06
N ILE A 10 -1.09 -12.91 -8.11
CA ILE A 10 -0.55 -12.26 -6.91
C ILE A 10 -1.67 -11.98 -5.90
N ALA A 11 -2.80 -11.43 -6.33
CA ALA A 11 -3.91 -11.12 -5.43
C ALA A 11 -4.47 -12.37 -4.74
N ASN A 12 -4.60 -13.48 -5.47
CA ASN A 12 -5.07 -14.74 -4.92
C ASN A 12 -4.04 -15.36 -3.97
N GLU A 13 -2.75 -15.36 -4.31
CA GLU A 13 -1.69 -15.89 -3.44
C GLU A 13 -1.64 -15.17 -2.09
N LEU A 14 -1.67 -13.83 -2.11
CA LEU A 14 -1.67 -13.03 -0.87
C LEU A 14 -2.91 -13.32 -0.01
N ARG A 15 -4.10 -13.39 -0.64
CA ARG A 15 -5.35 -13.71 0.06
C ARG A 15 -5.33 -15.11 0.66
N LEU A 16 -4.92 -16.11 -0.10
CA LEU A 16 -4.87 -17.51 0.36
C LEU A 16 -3.92 -17.66 1.55
N LYS A 17 -2.78 -16.94 1.54
CA LYS A 17 -1.86 -16.94 2.69
C LYS A 17 -2.44 -16.27 3.93
N ASP A 18 -3.15 -15.17 3.75
CA ASP A 18 -3.84 -14.52 4.87
C ASP A 18 -5.00 -15.36 5.41
N ILE A 19 -5.73 -16.09 4.55
CA ILE A 19 -6.80 -17.02 4.97
C ILE A 19 -6.20 -18.15 5.81
N GLU A 20 -5.15 -18.82 5.31
CA GLU A 20 -4.46 -19.90 6.02
C GLU A 20 -3.99 -19.43 7.41
N PHE A 21 -3.39 -18.25 7.48
CA PHE A 21 -2.96 -17.64 8.72
C PHE A 21 -4.13 -17.31 9.65
N ALA A 22 -5.17 -16.64 9.14
CA ALA A 22 -6.31 -16.20 9.93
C ALA A 22 -7.13 -17.38 10.49
N GLN A 23 -7.27 -18.47 9.73
CA GLN A 23 -7.90 -19.71 10.19
C GLN A 23 -7.15 -20.31 11.39
N LYS A 24 -5.82 -20.43 11.28
CA LYS A 24 -4.98 -20.92 12.39
C LYS A 24 -5.06 -20.01 13.62
N HIS A 25 -5.10 -18.70 13.41
CA HIS A 25 -5.28 -17.72 14.48
C HIS A 25 -6.64 -17.88 15.18
N LEU A 26 -7.71 -18.04 14.40
CA LEU A 26 -9.07 -18.28 14.89
C LEU A 26 -9.14 -19.55 15.74
N GLU A 27 -8.58 -20.66 15.29
CA GLU A 27 -8.52 -21.90 16.07
C GLU A 27 -7.84 -21.72 17.44
N GLY A 28 -6.79 -20.90 17.49
CA GLY A 28 -6.10 -20.54 18.73
C GLY A 28 -7.00 -19.77 19.69
N ILE A 29 -7.73 -18.77 19.17
CA ILE A 29 -8.69 -17.97 19.94
C ILE A 29 -9.84 -18.85 20.45
N GLU A 30 -10.39 -19.73 19.60
CA GLU A 30 -11.52 -20.58 19.95
C GLU A 30 -11.21 -21.52 21.12
N LYS A 31 -9.98 -22.04 21.20
CA LYS A 31 -9.55 -22.90 22.32
C LYS A 31 -9.63 -22.15 23.66
N ILE A 32 -9.39 -20.84 23.66
CA ILE A 32 -9.49 -19.99 24.85
C ILE A 32 -10.95 -19.71 25.17
N THR A 33 -11.77 -19.38 24.16
CA THR A 33 -13.19 -19.03 24.38
C THR A 33 -14.08 -20.23 24.72
N LYS A 34 -13.74 -21.44 24.26
CA LYS A 34 -14.49 -22.69 24.53
C LYS A 34 -14.40 -23.15 25.98
N ARG A 35 -13.34 -22.76 26.72
CA ARG A 35 -13.19 -23.06 28.16
C ARG A 35 -14.25 -22.37 29.04
N GLY A 36 -15.03 -21.44 28.47
CA GLY A 36 -16.08 -20.73 29.18
C GLY A 36 -15.55 -19.60 30.07
N GLY A 37 -16.45 -18.89 30.73
CA GLY A 37 -16.13 -17.76 31.63
C GLY A 37 -16.70 -16.43 31.17
N GLN A 38 -16.85 -15.50 32.13
CA GLN A 38 -17.34 -14.14 31.93
C GLN A 38 -16.26 -13.08 32.11
N SER A 39 -14.98 -13.49 32.23
CA SER A 39 -13.87 -12.55 32.38
C SER A 39 -13.79 -11.61 31.18
N LEU A 40 -13.25 -10.42 31.42
CA LEU A 40 -13.08 -9.40 30.38
C LEU A 40 -12.24 -9.93 29.21
N GLU A 41 -11.20 -10.71 29.50
CA GLU A 41 -10.35 -11.37 28.51
C GLU A 41 -11.13 -12.32 27.59
N VAL A 42 -12.01 -13.17 28.14
CA VAL A 42 -12.84 -14.08 27.34
C VAL A 42 -13.81 -13.31 26.45
N LYS A 43 -14.34 -12.17 26.92
CA LYS A 43 -15.19 -11.29 26.10
C LYS A 43 -14.40 -10.67 24.93
N GLN A 44 -13.19 -10.15 25.20
CA GLN A 44 -12.31 -9.61 24.16
C GLN A 44 -11.93 -10.66 23.12
N LYS A 45 -11.58 -11.89 23.55
CA LYS A 45 -11.28 -13.00 22.63
C LYS A 45 -12.48 -13.41 21.78
N LYS A 46 -13.71 -13.34 22.31
CA LYS A 46 -14.93 -13.57 21.51
C LYS A 46 -15.16 -12.49 20.45
N GLU A 47 -14.87 -11.23 20.76
CA GLU A 47 -14.95 -10.15 19.77
C GLU A 47 -13.87 -10.29 18.69
N GLU A 48 -12.64 -10.63 19.10
CA GLU A 48 -11.54 -10.93 18.20
C GLU A 48 -11.89 -12.08 17.24
N ALA A 49 -12.45 -13.18 17.74
CA ALA A 49 -12.90 -14.30 16.92
C ALA A 49 -13.90 -13.86 15.84
N LYS A 50 -14.92 -13.06 16.20
CA LYS A 50 -15.91 -12.54 15.24
C LYS A 50 -15.28 -11.65 14.17
N LEU A 51 -14.28 -10.83 14.55
CA LEU A 51 -13.55 -10.01 13.60
C LEU A 51 -12.75 -10.89 12.62
N VAL A 52 -12.06 -11.90 13.14
CA VAL A 52 -11.25 -12.82 12.32
C VAL A 52 -12.12 -13.64 11.38
N GLU A 53 -13.27 -14.14 11.82
CA GLU A 53 -14.27 -14.80 10.96
C GLU A 53 -14.72 -13.88 9.82
N ARG A 54 -15.00 -12.60 10.12
CA ARG A 54 -15.38 -11.61 9.11
C ARG A 54 -14.23 -11.33 8.13
N ILE A 55 -12.99 -11.30 8.60
CA ILE A 55 -11.80 -11.14 7.74
C ILE A 55 -11.64 -12.36 6.82
N ILE A 56 -11.78 -13.58 7.34
CA ILE A 56 -11.70 -14.80 6.52
C ILE A 56 -12.75 -14.76 5.40
N LYS A 57 -14.01 -14.49 5.74
CA LYS A 57 -15.10 -14.39 4.75
C LYS A 57 -14.83 -13.31 3.70
N LEU A 58 -14.38 -12.12 4.13
CA LEU A 58 -13.99 -11.04 3.23
C LEU A 58 -12.92 -11.49 2.23
N LEU A 59 -11.90 -12.20 2.71
CA LEU A 59 -10.82 -12.72 1.89
C LEU A 59 -11.31 -13.83 0.95
N GLU A 60 -12.23 -14.70 1.37
CA GLU A 60 -12.84 -15.71 0.52
C GLU A 60 -13.66 -15.08 -0.62
N ASP A 61 -14.36 -13.97 -0.34
CA ASP A 61 -15.21 -13.22 -1.28
C ASP A 61 -14.43 -12.41 -2.35
N GLY A 62 -13.10 -12.55 -2.42
CA GLY A 62 -12.31 -11.85 -3.44
C GLY A 62 -11.62 -10.57 -2.94
N GLN A 63 -11.95 -10.11 -1.74
CA GLN A 63 -11.62 -8.77 -1.29
C GLN A 63 -10.33 -8.74 -0.45
N ARG A 64 -9.86 -7.53 -0.14
CA ARG A 64 -8.63 -7.26 0.62
C ARG A 64 -8.94 -6.50 1.89
N VAL A 65 -8.14 -6.72 2.93
CA VAL A 65 -8.30 -6.06 4.23
C VAL A 65 -8.05 -4.55 4.14
N ALA A 66 -7.05 -4.10 3.36
CA ALA A 66 -6.66 -2.69 3.26
C ALA A 66 -7.74 -1.77 2.64
N ASN A 67 -8.69 -2.32 1.88
CA ASN A 67 -9.69 -1.54 1.14
C ASN A 67 -11.03 -1.42 1.89
N GLN A 68 -11.09 -1.86 3.14
CA GLN A 68 -12.31 -1.85 3.96
C GLN A 68 -12.26 -0.78 5.06
N ASN A 69 -13.43 -0.42 5.57
CA ASN A 69 -13.56 0.45 6.72
C ASN A 69 -13.60 -0.38 8.00
N TRP A 70 -12.57 -0.23 8.82
CA TRP A 70 -12.46 -0.85 10.14
C TRP A 70 -12.56 0.21 11.23
N THR A 71 -13.16 -0.14 12.37
CA THR A 71 -13.14 0.73 13.55
C THR A 71 -11.74 0.77 14.18
N PRO A 72 -11.38 1.81 14.96
CA PRO A 72 -10.05 1.89 15.58
C PRO A 72 -9.67 0.65 16.41
N LYS A 73 -10.63 0.09 17.15
CA LYS A 73 -10.44 -1.13 17.94
C LYS A 73 -10.16 -2.36 17.06
N GLU A 74 -10.81 -2.45 15.90
CA GLU A 74 -10.57 -3.55 14.96
C GLU A 74 -9.20 -3.40 14.28
N VAL A 75 -8.80 -2.17 13.95
CA VAL A 75 -7.46 -1.87 13.39
C VAL A 75 -6.35 -2.30 14.35
N GLU A 76 -6.50 -2.04 15.66
CA GLU A 76 -5.53 -2.49 16.67
C GLU A 76 -5.33 -4.02 16.61
N VAL A 77 -6.42 -4.78 16.52
CA VAL A 77 -6.37 -6.25 16.40
C VAL A 77 -5.74 -6.66 15.06
N ILE A 78 -6.19 -6.10 13.94
CA ILE A 78 -5.69 -6.44 12.59
C ILE A 78 -4.18 -6.20 12.50
N ASN A 79 -3.67 -5.11 13.09
CA ASN A 79 -2.25 -4.80 13.10
C ASN A 79 -1.41 -5.88 13.80
N THR A 80 -1.96 -6.59 14.80
CA THR A 80 -1.26 -7.72 15.45
C THR A 80 -1.16 -8.97 14.58
N MET A 81 -2.03 -9.09 13.57
CA MET A 81 -2.06 -10.24 12.66
C MET A 81 -1.05 -10.12 11.52
N PHE A 82 -0.49 -8.93 11.26
CA PHE A 82 0.50 -8.67 10.21
C PHE A 82 0.10 -9.16 8.80
N LEU A 83 -1.20 -9.19 8.50
CA LEU A 83 -1.76 -9.66 7.24
C LEU A 83 -1.15 -8.94 6.02
N LEU A 84 -0.90 -9.69 4.95
CA LEU A 84 -0.32 -9.17 3.71
C LEU A 84 -1.30 -8.25 2.99
N THR A 85 -2.56 -8.63 2.93
CA THR A 85 -3.65 -7.89 2.27
C THR A 85 -4.10 -6.66 3.05
N ALA A 86 -3.65 -6.50 4.30
CA ALA A 86 -3.85 -5.28 5.10
C ALA A 86 -2.85 -4.18 4.72
N LYS A 87 -1.76 -4.51 4.03
CA LYS A 87 -0.78 -3.52 3.59
C LYS A 87 -1.35 -2.71 2.41
N PRO A 88 -1.18 -1.38 2.40
CA PRO A 88 -1.58 -0.57 1.27
C PRO A 88 -0.78 -0.92 0.01
N THR A 89 -1.32 -0.65 -1.17
CA THR A 89 -0.67 -0.97 -2.45
C THR A 89 -0.75 0.18 -3.44
N ILE A 90 0.27 0.24 -4.30
CA ILE A 90 0.30 1.06 -5.51
C ILE A 90 0.64 0.16 -6.69
N TYR A 91 0.06 0.44 -7.86
CA TYR A 91 0.27 -0.33 -9.08
C TYR A 91 1.15 0.45 -10.04
N LEU A 92 2.37 -0.01 -10.22
CA LEU A 92 3.34 0.56 -11.15
C LEU A 92 3.26 -0.21 -12.47
N ILE A 93 2.72 0.43 -13.52
CA ILE A 93 2.51 -0.24 -14.82
C ILE A 93 3.65 0.13 -15.75
N ASN A 94 4.61 -0.78 -15.87
CA ASN A 94 5.78 -0.59 -16.74
C ASN A 94 5.37 -0.66 -18.21
N LEU A 95 5.58 0.44 -18.93
CA LEU A 95 5.34 0.59 -20.35
C LEU A 95 6.66 0.69 -21.12
N SER A 96 6.63 0.34 -22.40
CA SER A 96 7.70 0.78 -23.30
C SER A 96 7.77 2.32 -23.31
N GLU A 97 8.97 2.85 -23.47
CA GLU A 97 9.21 4.30 -23.53
C GLU A 97 8.29 4.99 -24.55
N ARG A 98 8.15 4.41 -25.75
CA ARG A 98 7.25 4.92 -26.80
C ARG A 98 5.80 5.05 -26.34
N ASP A 99 5.26 4.04 -25.66
CA ASP A 99 3.87 4.04 -25.19
C ASP A 99 3.67 4.99 -24.00
N PHE A 100 4.69 5.15 -23.15
CA PHE A 100 4.72 6.10 -22.04
C PHE A 100 4.70 7.55 -22.56
N ILE A 101 5.60 7.91 -23.48
CA ILE A 101 5.69 9.25 -24.09
C ILE A 101 4.37 9.62 -24.78
N ARG A 102 3.81 8.69 -25.57
CA ARG A 102 2.54 8.91 -26.28
C ARG A 102 1.32 8.85 -25.37
N LYS A 103 1.49 8.54 -24.08
CA LYS A 103 0.43 8.39 -23.06
C LYS A 103 -0.70 7.45 -23.51
N LYS A 104 -0.35 6.39 -24.24
CA LYS A 104 -1.31 5.47 -24.85
C LYS A 104 -0.80 4.04 -24.83
N ASN A 105 -1.55 3.17 -24.18
CA ASN A 105 -1.31 1.72 -24.20
C ASN A 105 -2.64 0.96 -24.11
N LYS A 106 -2.75 -0.14 -24.88
CA LYS A 106 -3.99 -0.92 -25.03
C LYS A 106 -4.42 -1.67 -23.77
N HIS A 107 -3.53 -1.84 -22.79
CA HIS A 107 -3.77 -2.60 -21.56
C HIS A 107 -4.16 -1.72 -20.37
N LEU A 108 -3.75 -0.45 -20.36
CA LEU A 108 -3.95 0.46 -19.23
C LEU A 108 -5.40 0.55 -18.76
N LEU A 109 -6.35 0.68 -19.70
CA LEU A 109 -7.76 0.79 -19.34
C LEU A 109 -8.26 -0.48 -18.63
N LYS A 110 -7.89 -1.66 -19.13
CA LYS A 110 -8.29 -2.95 -18.55
C LYS A 110 -7.65 -3.18 -17.18
N ILE A 111 -6.38 -2.83 -17.04
CA ILE A 111 -5.67 -2.88 -15.76
C ILE A 111 -6.33 -1.94 -14.75
N LYS A 112 -6.65 -0.71 -15.17
CA LYS A 112 -7.33 0.24 -14.28
C LYS A 112 -8.71 -0.26 -13.86
N GLN A 113 -9.50 -0.80 -14.78
CA GLN A 113 -10.80 -1.41 -14.46
C GLN A 113 -10.67 -2.56 -13.45
N TRP A 114 -9.66 -3.42 -13.63
CA TRP A 114 -9.38 -4.51 -12.69
C TRP A 114 -9.00 -3.97 -11.31
N VAL A 115 -8.10 -2.98 -11.23
CA VAL A 115 -7.70 -2.37 -9.95
C VAL A 115 -8.88 -1.68 -9.27
N ASP A 116 -9.69 -0.93 -10.01
CA ASP A 116 -10.87 -0.23 -9.47
C ASP A 116 -11.91 -1.24 -8.92
N GLN A 117 -11.97 -2.45 -9.47
CA GLN A 117 -12.87 -3.53 -9.02
C GLN A 117 -12.34 -4.31 -7.81
N TYR A 118 -11.07 -4.71 -7.81
CA TYR A 118 -10.50 -5.65 -6.83
C TYR A 118 -9.66 -4.98 -5.73
N SER A 119 -9.21 -3.75 -5.96
CA SER A 119 -8.40 -2.95 -5.04
C SER A 119 -8.86 -1.48 -5.05
N PRO A 120 -10.14 -1.21 -4.72
CA PRO A 120 -10.71 0.12 -4.85
C PRO A 120 -9.93 1.15 -3.99
N GLY A 121 -9.59 2.28 -4.61
CA GLY A 121 -8.80 3.35 -3.98
C GLY A 121 -7.28 3.18 -4.08
N ASP A 122 -6.77 2.09 -4.65
CA ASP A 122 -5.35 1.97 -4.97
C ASP A 122 -4.98 2.75 -6.24
N VAL A 123 -3.78 3.34 -6.23
CA VAL A 123 -3.32 4.23 -7.31
C VAL A 123 -2.63 3.42 -8.38
N VAL A 124 -3.00 3.65 -9.65
CA VAL A 124 -2.31 3.12 -10.82
C VAL A 124 -1.44 4.22 -11.43
N ILE A 125 -0.14 3.98 -11.52
CA ILE A 125 0.85 4.91 -12.07
C ILE A 125 1.53 4.24 -13.27
N PRO A 126 1.28 4.69 -14.51
CA PRO A 126 2.09 4.31 -15.65
C PRO A 126 3.50 4.88 -15.48
N LEU A 127 4.51 4.05 -15.73
CA LEU A 127 5.91 4.45 -15.82
C LEU A 127 6.57 3.77 -17.01
N SER A 128 7.76 4.22 -17.38
CA SER A 128 8.64 3.43 -18.25
C SER A 128 9.98 3.26 -17.55
N VAL A 129 10.27 2.04 -17.11
CA VAL A 129 11.53 1.75 -16.42
C VAL A 129 12.73 2.07 -17.31
N SER A 130 12.64 1.81 -18.62
CA SER A 130 13.72 2.15 -19.56
C SER A 130 13.93 3.66 -19.70
N PHE A 131 12.86 4.46 -19.64
CA PHE A 131 12.96 5.92 -19.65
C PHE A 131 13.62 6.43 -18.36
N GLU A 132 13.17 5.94 -17.19
CA GLU A 132 13.75 6.31 -15.90
C GLU A 132 15.23 5.90 -15.78
N GLU A 133 15.58 4.71 -16.28
CA GLU A 133 16.96 4.22 -16.33
C GLU A 133 17.84 5.12 -17.21
N ARG A 134 17.35 5.50 -18.40
CA ARG A 134 18.06 6.44 -19.28
C ARG A 134 18.30 7.80 -18.61
N LEU A 135 17.31 8.35 -17.92
CA LEU A 135 17.46 9.59 -17.17
C LEU A 135 18.43 9.45 -15.98
N SER A 136 18.51 8.27 -15.37
CA SER A 136 19.40 8.03 -14.22
C SER A 136 20.89 8.08 -14.56
N HIS A 137 21.24 7.87 -15.84
CA HIS A 137 22.62 7.93 -16.32
C HIS A 137 23.11 9.35 -16.65
N MET A 138 22.23 10.35 -16.63
CA MET A 138 22.58 11.75 -16.87
C MET A 138 23.20 12.37 -15.62
N GLU A 139 24.31 13.09 -15.78
CA GLU A 139 25.16 13.49 -14.64
C GLU A 139 24.57 14.66 -13.85
N ASN A 140 23.84 15.55 -14.51
CA ASN A 140 23.27 16.74 -13.89
C ASN A 140 21.79 16.93 -14.22
N ASP A 141 21.12 17.76 -13.42
CA ASP A 141 19.68 18.00 -13.53
C ASP A 141 19.30 18.82 -14.79
N GLU A 142 20.23 19.62 -15.32
CA GLU A 142 19.99 20.41 -16.54
C GLU A 142 19.88 19.49 -17.76
N GLU A 143 20.79 18.53 -17.90
CA GLU A 143 20.80 17.51 -18.95
C GLU A 143 19.51 16.66 -18.90
N ARG A 144 19.09 16.27 -17.69
CA ARG A 144 17.83 15.55 -17.50
C ARG A 144 16.63 16.37 -17.95
N ALA A 145 16.56 17.63 -17.53
CA ALA A 145 15.46 18.52 -17.89
C ALA A 145 15.40 18.78 -19.40
N GLU A 146 16.55 18.89 -20.07
CA GLU A 146 16.61 19.02 -21.53
C GLU A 146 16.11 17.75 -22.23
N ALA A 147 16.58 16.57 -21.82
CA ALA A 147 16.13 15.30 -22.39
C ALA A 147 14.63 15.03 -22.19
N GLU A 148 14.08 15.39 -21.03
CA GLU A 148 12.63 15.33 -20.76
C GLU A 148 11.85 16.27 -21.69
N LYS A 149 12.37 17.47 -21.93
CA LYS A 149 11.75 18.48 -22.80
C LYS A 149 11.77 18.05 -24.27
N GLU A 150 12.88 17.51 -24.75
CA GLU A 150 13.01 17.00 -26.13
C GLU A 150 12.01 15.90 -26.44
N VAL A 151 11.85 14.96 -25.50
CA VAL A 151 10.96 13.82 -25.65
C VAL A 151 9.50 14.16 -25.31
N GLY A 152 9.26 15.25 -24.57
CA GLY A 152 7.92 15.68 -24.15
C GLY A 152 7.34 14.80 -23.04
N ALA A 153 8.18 14.15 -22.25
CA ALA A 153 7.80 13.29 -21.12
C ALA A 153 8.71 13.57 -19.92
N GLN A 154 8.16 13.51 -18.71
CA GLN A 154 8.88 13.77 -17.46
C GLN A 154 8.99 12.48 -16.65
N SER A 155 10.03 12.39 -15.82
CA SER A 155 10.17 11.34 -14.81
C SER A 155 8.94 11.30 -13.91
N VAL A 156 8.46 10.09 -13.64
CA VAL A 156 7.35 9.86 -12.72
C VAL A 156 7.84 9.42 -11.33
N LEU A 157 9.15 9.21 -11.14
CA LEU A 157 9.73 8.84 -9.85
C LEU A 157 9.39 9.83 -8.72
N PRO A 158 9.47 11.17 -8.91
CA PRO A 158 9.08 12.11 -7.86
C PRO A 158 7.63 11.91 -7.44
N LYS A 159 6.73 11.70 -8.41
CA LYS A 159 5.31 11.42 -8.16
C LYS A 159 5.11 10.10 -7.43
N ILE A 160 5.84 9.05 -7.79
CA ILE A 160 5.77 7.74 -7.10
C ILE A 160 6.15 7.91 -5.63
N ILE A 161 7.24 8.61 -5.33
CA ILE A 161 7.70 8.86 -3.95
C ILE A 161 6.62 9.59 -3.15
N THR A 162 6.07 10.69 -3.67
CA THR A 162 5.02 11.44 -2.97
C THR A 162 3.76 10.60 -2.74
N VAL A 163 3.35 9.79 -3.73
CA VAL A 163 2.19 8.90 -3.59
C VAL A 163 2.45 7.81 -2.55
N MET A 164 3.64 7.19 -2.54
CA MET A 164 4.00 6.17 -1.54
C MET A 164 3.99 6.73 -0.12
N ARG A 165 4.57 7.92 0.09
CA ARG A 165 4.56 8.59 1.40
C ARG A 165 3.14 8.86 1.88
N LYS A 166 2.30 9.41 1.01
CA LYS A 166 0.89 9.66 1.31
C LYS A 166 0.14 8.37 1.64
N LYS A 167 0.39 7.29 0.88
CA LYS A 167 -0.27 6.00 1.07
C LYS A 167 0.15 5.30 2.38
N LEU A 168 1.27 5.69 2.96
CA LEU A 168 1.75 5.26 4.28
C LEU A 168 1.33 6.20 5.42
N ASP A 169 0.51 7.22 5.13
CA ASP A 169 0.12 8.29 6.04
C ASP A 169 1.34 9.00 6.65
N LEU A 170 2.35 9.28 5.82
CA LEU A 170 3.57 9.97 6.23
C LEU A 170 3.56 11.44 5.77
N ILE A 171 3.88 12.32 6.72
CA ILE A 171 4.07 13.76 6.49
C ILE A 171 5.49 14.18 6.90
N SER A 172 5.82 15.44 6.66
CA SER A 172 7.13 16.01 6.97
C SER A 172 7.00 17.21 7.89
N PHE A 173 7.95 17.37 8.81
CA PHE A 173 8.23 18.66 9.43
C PHE A 173 9.70 19.03 9.19
N PHE A 174 10.02 20.31 9.28
CA PHE A 174 11.36 20.81 9.00
C PHE A 174 11.98 21.47 10.22
N THR A 175 13.27 21.25 10.39
CA THR A 175 14.11 22.05 11.30
C THR A 175 15.10 22.83 10.44
N ALA A 176 15.22 24.14 10.69
CA ALA A 176 16.12 25.01 9.94
C ALA A 176 16.96 25.84 10.92
N GLY A 177 18.27 25.63 10.90
CA GLY A 177 19.26 26.48 11.57
C GLY A 177 19.98 27.35 10.55
N GLU A 178 20.11 28.65 10.80
CA GLU A 178 20.68 29.63 9.86
C GLU A 178 22.16 29.37 9.52
N LYS A 179 22.88 28.62 10.37
CA LYS A 179 24.30 28.27 10.20
C LYS A 179 24.61 26.77 10.27
N ASP A 180 23.61 25.93 10.53
CA ASP A 180 23.81 24.52 10.90
C ASP A 180 23.29 23.59 9.80
N GLU A 181 21.98 23.38 9.75
CA GLU A 181 21.34 22.37 8.92
C GLU A 181 19.88 22.73 8.62
N VAL A 182 19.43 22.42 7.40
CA VAL A 182 18.01 22.29 7.06
C VAL A 182 17.71 20.81 6.88
N ARG A 183 16.84 20.27 7.75
CA ARG A 183 16.51 18.85 7.76
C ARG A 183 15.01 18.60 7.67
N GLU A 184 14.65 17.61 6.85
CA GLU A 184 13.31 17.06 6.78
C GLU A 184 13.19 15.83 7.69
N TRP A 185 12.15 15.81 8.52
CA TRP A 185 11.83 14.71 9.42
C TRP A 185 10.51 14.07 9.01
N THR A 186 10.50 12.75 8.88
CA THR A 186 9.31 11.99 8.48
C THR A 186 8.56 11.47 9.70
N ILE A 187 7.28 11.80 9.80
CA ILE A 187 6.39 11.36 10.88
C ILE A 187 5.06 10.85 10.31
N ARG A 188 4.30 10.09 11.10
CA ARG A 188 2.93 9.73 10.71
C ARG A 188 2.00 10.94 10.83
N GLU A 189 1.03 11.03 9.94
CA GLU A 189 -0.06 11.99 10.03
C GLU A 189 -0.80 11.83 11.38
N GLY A 190 -1.12 12.95 12.03
CA GLY A 190 -1.72 12.96 13.37
C GLY A 190 -0.74 12.78 14.55
N THR A 191 0.56 12.62 14.30
CA THR A 191 1.59 12.62 15.36
C THR A 191 1.59 13.95 16.13
N LYS A 192 1.55 13.92 17.48
CA LYS A 192 1.55 15.13 18.31
C LYS A 192 2.95 15.74 18.43
N ALA A 193 3.03 17.05 18.66
CA ALA A 193 4.32 17.76 18.78
C ALA A 193 5.32 17.13 19.77
N PRO A 194 4.94 16.70 21.00
CA PRO A 194 5.89 16.06 21.92
C PRO A 194 6.42 14.72 21.41
N GLN A 195 5.63 13.98 20.62
CA GLN A 195 6.05 12.72 20.01
C GLN A 195 6.97 12.96 18.82
N ALA A 196 6.70 14.00 18.03
CA ALA A 196 7.54 14.40 16.89
C ALA A 196 8.91 14.89 17.34
N ALA A 197 8.99 15.62 18.47
CA ALA A 197 10.24 16.13 19.03
C ALA A 197 11.16 15.06 19.66
N ALA A 198 10.69 13.82 19.80
CA ALA A 198 11.47 12.72 20.36
C ALA A 198 12.28 11.93 19.30
N TRP A 199 12.23 12.36 18.04
CA TRP A 199 12.95 11.77 16.90
C TRP A 199 14.32 12.41 16.67
#